data_AF-A0A166L8H5-F1
#
_entry.id   AF-A0A166L8H5-F1
#
_cell.length_a   1.000
_cell.length_b   1.000
_cell.length_c   1.000
_cell.angle_alpha   90.00
_cell.angle_beta   90.00
_cell.angle_gamma   90.00
#
_symmetry.space_group_name_H-M   'P 1'
#
loop_
_entity.id
_entity.type
_entity.pdbx_description
1 polymer ?
#
loop_
_entity_poly.entity_id
_entity_poly.type
_entity_poly.pdbx_seq_one_letter_code
_entity_poly.pdbx_strand_id
1 'polypeptide(L)'
;MLHFVKRELETLFVHRFSHGTMPFTNVFKNSVHYHLGFGLAIAWAELSNLHKHITTKNLRPHGYGFDGLFSVSFPNYFFELIGWAIIAGMTGSWVASAVAAVAGGQMAVWVAKKHANYKEFGTEYPRNRKIMIPFIF
;
A
#
# COMPACT_ATOMS: atom_id res chain seq x y z
N MET A 1 -15.89 -13.04 16.49
CA MET A 1 -17.16 -12.40 16.89
C MET A 1 -17.63 -12.83 18.27
N LEU A 2 -17.80 -14.13 18.55
CA LEU A 2 -18.24 -14.62 19.88
C LEU A 2 -17.38 -14.13 21.06
N HIS A 3 -16.05 -14.07 20.89
CA HIS A 3 -15.13 -13.53 21.89
C HIS A 3 -15.46 -12.08 22.27
N PHE A 4 -15.74 -11.22 21.28
CA PHE A 4 -16.07 -9.81 21.52
C PHE A 4 -17.43 -9.68 22.21
N VAL A 5 -18.43 -10.44 21.78
CA VAL A 5 -19.76 -10.44 22.42
C VAL A 5 -19.68 -10.81 23.90
N LYS A 6 -18.94 -11.88 24.23
CA LYS A 6 -18.71 -12.26 25.64
C LYS A 6 -18.06 -11.13 26.42
N ARG A 7 -17.03 -10.48 25.87
CA ARG A 7 -16.29 -9.40 26.53
C ARG A 7 -17.14 -8.16 26.77
N GLU A 8 -18.00 -7.78 25.82
CA GLU A 8 -18.95 -6.68 25.98
C GLU A 8 -19.98 -7.00 27.08
N LEU A 9 -20.51 -8.23 27.12
CA LEU A 9 -21.44 -8.67 28.17
C LEU A 9 -20.78 -8.69 29.56
N GLU A 10 -19.54 -9.18 29.67
CA GLU A 10 -18.77 -9.13 30.92
C GLU A 10 -18.55 -7.68 31.39
N THR A 11 -18.28 -6.77 30.46
CA THR A 11 -18.10 -5.33 30.75
C THR A 11 -19.39 -4.66 31.20
N LEU A 12 -20.55 -5.06 30.65
CA LEU A 12 -21.85 -4.49 30.99
C LEU A 12 -22.43 -5.02 32.31
N PHE A 13 -22.24 -6.31 32.60
CA PHE A 13 -22.95 -6.98 33.70
C PHE A 13 -22.06 -7.41 34.86
N VAL A 14 -20.76 -7.64 34.64
CA VAL A 14 -19.84 -8.16 35.66
C VAL A 14 -18.90 -7.07 36.18
N HIS A 15 -18.39 -6.19 35.31
CA HIS A 15 -17.48 -5.12 35.72
C HIS A 15 -18.21 -3.93 36.36
N ARG A 16 -17.77 -3.54 37.56
CA ARG A 16 -18.16 -2.29 38.23
C ARG A 16 -17.01 -1.29 38.15
N PHE A 17 -17.14 -0.28 37.30
CA PHE A 17 -16.11 0.76 37.16
C PHE A 17 -16.23 1.81 38.27
N SER A 18 -15.13 2.04 38.99
CA SER A 18 -15.10 2.97 40.13
C SER A 18 -15.04 4.45 39.72
N HIS A 19 -14.62 4.77 38.49
CA HIS A 19 -14.55 6.15 38.01
C HIS A 19 -14.53 6.20 36.48
N GLY A 20 -15.39 7.00 35.86
CA GLY A 20 -15.42 7.20 34.41
C GLY A 20 -14.31 8.16 33.97
N THR A 21 -13.12 7.62 33.67
CA THR A 21 -11.95 8.42 33.29
C THR A 21 -11.94 8.88 31.83
N MET A 22 -12.79 8.30 30.96
CA MET A 22 -12.80 8.61 29.53
C MET A 22 -14.22 8.90 29.02
N PRO A 23 -14.48 10.11 28.47
CA PRO A 23 -15.77 10.45 27.88
C PRO A 23 -16.02 9.63 26.61
N PHE A 24 -17.27 9.18 26.42
CA PHE A 24 -17.68 8.33 25.30
C PHE A 24 -17.37 8.93 23.91
N THR A 25 -17.34 10.26 23.79
CA THR A 25 -16.99 10.98 22.56
C THR A 25 -15.58 10.67 22.06
N ASN A 26 -14.66 10.23 22.94
CA ASN A 26 -13.32 9.82 22.54
C ASN A 26 -13.31 8.53 21.72
N VAL A 27 -14.32 7.66 21.86
CA VAL A 27 -14.46 6.45 21.04
C VAL A 27 -14.60 6.82 19.56
N PHE A 28 -15.48 7.78 19.26
CA PHE A 28 -15.66 8.26 17.89
C PHE A 28 -14.44 9.00 17.37
N LYS A 29 -13.83 9.88 18.18
CA LYS A 29 -12.59 10.58 17.78
C LYS A 29 -11.47 9.61 17.43
N ASN A 30 -11.27 8.59 18.26
CA ASN A 30 -10.24 7.58 18.06
C ASN A 30 -10.53 6.71 16.83
N SER A 31 -11.76 6.24 16.69
CA SER A 31 -12.21 5.44 15.54
C SER A 31 -12.05 6.20 14.23
N VAL A 32 -12.53 7.45 14.18
CA VAL A 32 -12.41 8.33 13.01
C VAL A 32 -10.94 8.61 12.70
N HIS A 33 -10.10 8.88 13.70
CA HIS A 33 -8.67 9.13 13.49
C HIS A 33 -7.97 7.97 12.80
N TYR A 34 -8.17 6.74 13.28
CA TYR A 34 -7.57 5.56 12.66
C TYR A 34 -8.18 5.27 11.28
N HIS A 35 -9.51 5.24 11.15
CA HIS A 35 -10.15 4.89 9.88
C HIS A 35 -9.90 5.93 8.77
N LEU A 36 -9.90 7.23 9.09
CA LEU A 36 -9.58 8.27 8.11
C LEU A 36 -8.10 8.25 7.74
N GLY A 37 -7.19 8.16 8.73
CA GLY A 37 -5.75 8.14 8.44
C GLY A 37 -5.37 6.99 7.52
N PHE A 38 -5.89 5.80 7.81
CA PHE A 38 -5.66 4.62 6.99
C PHE A 38 -6.40 4.64 5.65
N GLY A 39 -7.65 5.11 5.63
CA GLY A 39 -8.42 5.26 4.39
C GLY A 39 -7.74 6.22 3.41
N LEU A 40 -7.21 7.34 3.91
CA LEU A 40 -6.43 8.29 3.13
C LEU A 40 -5.12 7.68 2.63
N ALA A 41 -4.43 6.88 3.45
CA ALA A 41 -3.19 6.22 3.04
C ALA A 41 -3.40 5.21 1.90
N ILE A 42 -4.45 4.39 1.98
CA ILE A 42 -4.82 3.47 0.89
C ILE A 42 -5.26 4.26 -0.35
N ALA A 43 -6.12 5.27 -0.18
CA ALA A 43 -6.56 6.09 -1.31
C ALA A 43 -5.37 6.75 -2.02
N TRP A 44 -4.38 7.25 -1.28
CA TRP A 44 -3.16 7.80 -1.86
C TRP A 44 -2.34 6.77 -2.64
N ALA A 45 -2.18 5.54 -2.12
CA ALA A 45 -1.48 4.47 -2.82
C ALA A 45 -2.19 4.08 -4.13
N GLU A 46 -3.51 3.90 -4.08
CA GLU A 46 -4.31 3.51 -5.25
C GLU A 46 -4.41 4.62 -6.30
N LEU A 47 -4.59 5.88 -5.88
CA LEU A 47 -4.60 7.02 -6.78
C LEU A 47 -3.25 7.23 -7.44
N SER A 48 -2.16 7.00 -6.70
CA SER A 48 -0.80 7.04 -7.25
C SER A 48 -0.62 5.92 -8.28
N ASN A 49 -1.03 4.69 -7.96
CA ASN A 49 -1.00 3.56 -8.89
C ASN A 49 -1.77 3.88 -10.20
N LEU A 50 -3.01 4.37 -10.07
CA LEU A 50 -3.85 4.77 -11.20
C LEU A 50 -3.22 5.89 -12.03
N HIS A 51 -2.71 6.94 -11.38
CA HIS A 51 -2.03 8.04 -12.05
C HIS A 51 -0.83 7.52 -12.87
N LYS A 52 -0.02 6.62 -12.30
CA LYS A 52 1.09 5.99 -13.02
C LYS A 52 0.62 5.17 -14.23
N HIS A 53 -0.47 4.42 -14.10
CA HIS A 53 -1.07 3.68 -15.22
C HIS A 53 -1.53 4.61 -16.36
N ILE A 54 -2.19 5.72 -16.03
CA ILE A 54 -2.66 6.70 -17.01
C ILE A 54 -1.48 7.33 -17.74
N THR A 55 -0.44 7.76 -17.02
CA THR A 55 0.74 8.34 -17.66
C THR A 55 1.47 7.32 -18.54
N THR A 56 1.66 6.08 -18.08
CA THR A 56 2.28 5.04 -18.91
C THR A 56 1.46 4.74 -20.17
N LYS A 57 0.12 4.81 -20.10
CA LYS A 57 -0.75 4.70 -21.27
C LYS A 57 -0.49 5.84 -22.27
N ASN A 58 -0.34 7.07 -21.77
CA ASN A 58 -0.12 8.25 -22.61
C ASN A 58 1.29 8.31 -23.22
N LEU A 59 2.27 7.60 -22.65
CA LEU A 59 3.65 7.56 -23.13
C LEU A 59 3.90 6.54 -24.26
N ARG A 60 3.00 5.59 -24.51
CA ARG A 60 3.18 4.62 -25.62
C ARG A 60 2.88 5.29 -26.97
N PRO A 61 3.79 5.20 -27.98
CA PRO A 61 4.77 4.12 -28.17
C PRO A 61 6.24 4.45 -27.82
N HIS A 62 6.66 5.71 -27.72
CA HIS A 62 8.10 6.09 -27.65
C HIS A 62 8.50 6.90 -26.41
N GLY A 63 7.62 6.99 -25.40
CA GLY A 63 7.90 7.71 -24.17
C GLY A 63 8.48 6.81 -23.08
N TYR A 64 9.66 7.18 -22.56
CA TYR A 64 10.22 6.57 -21.36
C TYR A 64 9.74 7.32 -20.13
N GLY A 65 9.36 6.56 -19.10
CA GLY A 65 8.64 6.99 -17.90
C GLY A 65 9.19 8.20 -17.13
N PHE A 66 8.42 8.59 -16.12
CA PHE A 66 8.59 9.71 -15.20
C PHE A 66 10.04 10.07 -14.84
N ASP A 67 10.44 11.29 -15.18
CA ASP A 67 11.69 11.90 -14.72
C ASP A 67 11.48 12.60 -13.38
N GLY A 68 12.37 12.34 -12.40
CA GLY A 68 12.31 12.94 -11.05
C GLY A 68 12.77 12.01 -9.92
N LEU A 69 12.40 12.33 -8.67
CA LEU A 69 12.79 11.60 -7.44
C LEU A 69 12.50 10.08 -7.48
N PHE A 70 11.57 9.67 -8.34
CA PHE A 70 11.15 8.29 -8.56
C PHE A 70 11.47 7.82 -9.99
N SER A 71 12.71 8.01 -10.44
CA SER A 71 13.22 7.58 -11.76
C SER A 71 13.25 6.04 -11.88
N VAL A 72 12.06 5.47 -11.92
CA VAL A 72 11.76 4.05 -11.88
C VAL A 72 10.96 3.70 -13.15
N SER A 73 11.27 2.56 -13.77
CA SER A 73 10.61 2.10 -15.01
C SER A 73 9.14 1.79 -14.80
N PHE A 74 8.78 1.20 -13.66
CA PHE A 74 7.42 0.75 -13.36
C PHE A 74 6.97 1.17 -11.95
N PRO A 75 6.72 2.46 -11.73
CA PRO A 75 6.36 2.99 -10.42
C PRO A 75 4.97 2.53 -9.95
N ASN A 76 4.13 2.02 -10.84
CA ASN A 76 2.81 1.49 -10.51
C ASN A 76 2.91 0.30 -9.52
N TYR A 77 3.81 -0.67 -9.78
CA TYR A 77 4.03 -1.82 -8.89
C TYR A 77 4.60 -1.42 -7.52
N PHE A 78 5.30 -0.28 -7.43
CA PHE A 78 5.78 0.25 -6.15
C PHE A 78 4.64 0.76 -5.29
N PHE A 79 3.72 1.54 -5.87
CA PHE A 79 2.53 2.01 -5.14
C PHE A 79 1.60 0.86 -4.76
N GLU A 80 1.50 -0.17 -5.61
CA GLU A 80 0.79 -1.40 -5.29
C GLU A 80 1.42 -2.13 -4.09
N LEU A 81 2.75 -2.23 -4.03
CA LEU A 81 3.46 -2.79 -2.88
C LEU A 81 3.23 -1.98 -1.60
N ILE A 82 3.18 -0.64 -1.69
CA ILE A 82 2.84 0.23 -0.56
C ILE A 82 1.40 -0.02 -0.10
N GLY A 83 0.44 -0.16 -1.02
CA GLY A 83 -0.95 -0.48 -0.70
C GLY A 83 -1.05 -1.79 0.10
N TRP A 84 -0.38 -2.85 -0.37
CA TRP A 84 -0.32 -4.13 0.35
C TRP A 84 0.36 -4.02 1.73
N ALA A 85 1.41 -3.19 1.85
CA ALA A 85 2.06 -2.93 3.14
C ALA A 85 1.15 -2.20 4.13
N ILE A 86 0.35 -1.23 3.65
CA ILE A 86 -0.64 -0.53 4.48
C ILE A 86 -1.72 -1.50 4.96
N ILE A 87 -2.24 -2.36 4.07
CA ILE A 87 -3.24 -3.38 4.43
C ILE A 87 -2.68 -4.36 5.47
N ALA A 88 -1.44 -4.83 5.28
CA ALA A 88 -0.77 -5.71 6.22
C ALA A 88 -0.59 -5.05 7.60
N GLY A 89 -0.14 -3.79 7.62
CA GLY A 89 0.03 -3.01 8.86
C GLY A 89 -1.28 -2.73 9.57
N MET A 90 -2.35 -2.39 8.83
CA MET A 90 -3.68 -2.12 9.38
C MET A 90 -4.33 -3.36 10.01
N THR A 91 -4.24 -4.49 9.30
CA THR A 91 -4.89 -5.72 9.77
C THR A 91 -4.11 -6.36 10.92
N GLY A 92 -2.83 -6.03 11.08
CA GLY A 92 -1.94 -6.66 12.07
C GLY A 92 -1.84 -8.18 11.89
N SER A 93 -2.29 -8.70 10.74
CA SER A 93 -2.43 -10.12 10.48
C SER A 93 -1.16 -10.62 9.79
N TRP A 94 -0.52 -11.62 10.39
CA TRP A 94 0.63 -12.27 9.77
C TRP A 94 0.27 -12.86 8.39
N VAL A 95 -0.98 -13.25 8.17
CA VAL A 95 -1.47 -13.75 6.87
C VAL A 95 -1.46 -12.64 5.83
N ALA A 96 -1.93 -11.44 6.18
CA ALA A 96 -1.91 -10.30 5.28
C ALA A 96 -0.47 -9.89 4.93
N SER A 97 0.44 -9.92 5.91
CA SER A 97 1.87 -9.70 5.67
C SER A 97 2.49 -10.78 4.77
N ALA A 98 2.12 -12.05 4.96
CA ALA A 98 2.59 -13.14 4.10
C ALA A 98 2.09 -12.98 2.66
N VAL A 99 0.81 -12.62 2.48
CA VAL A 99 0.23 -12.32 1.15
C VAL A 99 0.94 -11.14 0.50
N ALA A 100 1.17 -10.06 1.25
CA ALA A 100 1.91 -8.89 0.75
C ALA A 100 3.33 -9.25 0.31
N ALA A 101 4.03 -10.11 1.06
CA ALA A 101 5.37 -10.58 0.69
C ALA A 101 5.37 -11.43 -0.59
N VAL A 102 4.42 -12.36 -0.72
CA VAL A 102 4.27 -13.19 -1.93
C VAL A 102 3.89 -12.34 -3.13
N ALA A 103 2.93 -11.44 -2.99
CA ALA A 103 2.53 -10.50 -4.04
C ALA A 103 3.71 -9.61 -4.47
N GLY A 104 4.47 -9.08 -3.50
CA GLY A 104 5.70 -8.33 -3.76
C GLY A 104 6.74 -9.12 -4.55
N GLY A 105 6.98 -10.37 -4.16
CA GLY A 105 7.88 -11.28 -4.89
C GLY A 105 7.41 -11.55 -6.32
N GLN A 106 6.12 -11.81 -6.52
CA GLN A 106 5.53 -12.03 -7.83
C GLN A 106 5.64 -10.80 -8.73
N MET A 107 5.36 -9.61 -8.20
CA MET A 107 5.53 -8.35 -8.92
C MET A 107 7.00 -8.10 -9.29
N ALA A 108 7.95 -8.43 -8.41
CA ALA A 108 9.38 -8.32 -8.70
C ALA A 108 9.80 -9.20 -9.89
N VAL A 109 9.26 -10.42 -9.99
CA VAL A 109 9.52 -11.31 -11.14
C VAL A 109 8.89 -10.73 -12.43
N TRP A 110 7.66 -10.24 -12.36
CA TRP A 110 6.97 -9.66 -13.52
C TRP A 110 7.66 -8.42 -14.05
N VAL A 111 8.08 -7.54 -13.14
CA VAL A 111 8.72 -6.28 -13.51
C VAL A 111 10.11 -6.52 -14.10
N ALA A 112 10.86 -7.50 -13.60
CA ALA A 112 12.15 -7.90 -14.16
C ALA A 112 12.00 -8.44 -15.60
N LYS A 113 10.98 -9.29 -15.83
CA LYS A 113 10.64 -9.78 -17.18
C LYS A 113 10.26 -8.63 -18.11
N LYS A 114 9.41 -7.69 -17.63
CA LYS A 114 8.98 -6.53 -18.43
C LYS A 114 10.14 -5.58 -18.74
N HIS A 115 11.05 -5.36 -17.80
CA HIS A 115 12.27 -4.58 -18.01
C HIS A 115 13.22 -5.23 -19.02
N ALA A 116 13.31 -6.57 -19.04
CA ALA A 116 14.12 -7.26 -20.04
C ALA A 116 13.60 -7.03 -21.48
N ASN A 117 12.29 -6.86 -21.67
CA ASN A 117 11.72 -6.52 -22.98
C ASN A 117 12.04 -5.08 -23.42
N TYR A 118 12.42 -4.18 -22.48
CA TYR A 118 12.80 -2.81 -22.82
C TYR A 118 14.18 -2.71 -23.52
N LYS A 119 14.86 -3.85 -23.75
CA LYS A 119 16.04 -3.92 -24.62
C LYS A 119 15.76 -3.47 -26.06
N GLU A 120 14.51 -3.56 -26.51
CA GLU A 120 14.07 -3.08 -27.83
C GLU A 120 14.34 -1.59 -28.06
N PHE A 121 14.40 -0.81 -26.98
CA PHE A 121 14.63 0.63 -27.01
C PHE A 121 16.11 1.03 -27.14
N GLY A 122 17.02 0.06 -27.25
CA GLY A 122 18.41 0.27 -27.63
C GLY A 122 19.15 1.32 -26.78
N THR A 123 19.66 2.35 -27.42
CA THR A 123 20.43 3.45 -26.81
C THR A 123 19.57 4.56 -26.20
N GLU A 124 18.29 4.62 -26.53
CA GLU A 124 17.38 5.65 -25.98
C GLU A 124 16.99 5.36 -24.54
N TYR A 125 17.13 4.10 -24.09
CA TYR A 125 16.75 3.69 -22.76
C TYR A 125 17.80 4.06 -21.70
N PRO A 126 17.44 4.82 -20.64
CA PRO A 126 18.38 5.20 -19.59
C PRO A 126 18.86 3.97 -18.80
N ARG A 127 20.13 3.60 -18.97
CA ARG A 127 20.75 2.42 -18.33
C ARG A 127 20.81 2.47 -16.80
N ASN A 128 20.76 3.65 -16.19
CA ASN A 128 20.80 3.82 -14.74
C ASN A 128 19.40 3.81 -14.08
N ARG A 129 18.35 3.49 -14.84
CA ARG A 129 16.97 3.50 -14.34
C ARG A 129 16.66 2.27 -13.49
N LYS A 130 16.08 2.51 -12.31
CA LYS A 130 15.62 1.45 -11.41
C LYS A 130 14.29 0.86 -11.88
N ILE A 131 13.99 -0.37 -11.51
CA ILE A 131 12.89 -1.16 -12.08
C ILE A 131 11.57 -0.92 -11.33
N MET A 132 11.59 -0.98 -10.00
CA MET A 132 10.40 -0.88 -9.14
C MET A 132 10.61 -0.08 -7.85
N ILE A 133 11.60 -0.41 -7.01
CA ILE A 133 11.88 0.30 -5.75
C ILE A 133 12.86 1.45 -6.01
N PRO A 134 12.49 2.69 -5.68
CA PRO A 134 13.37 3.84 -5.83
C PRO A 134 14.71 3.60 -5.11
N PHE A 135 15.82 3.96 -5.75
CA PHE A 135 17.19 3.85 -5.22
C PHE A 135 17.75 2.43 -5.03
N ILE A 136 16.89 1.40 -4.91
CA ILE A 136 17.32 0.02 -4.62
C ILE A 136 17.17 -0.88 -5.85
N PHE A 137 15.94 -1.04 -6.34
CA PHE A 137 15.60 -2.07 -7.32
C PHE A 137 14.90 -1.49 -8.53
#